data_AF-A0A256ZE45-F1
#
_entry.id   AF-A0A256ZE45-F1
#
_cell.length_a   1.000
_cell.length_b   1.000
_cell.length_c   1.000
_cell.angle_alpha   90.00
_cell.angle_beta   90.00
_cell.angle_gamma   90.00
#
_symmetry.space_group_name_H-M   'P 1'
#
loop_
_entity.id
_entity.type
_entity.pdbx_description
1 polymer ?
#
loop_
_entity_poly.entity_id
_entity_poly.type
_entity_poly.pdbx_seq_one_letter_code
_entity_poly.pdbx_strand_id
1 'polypeptide(L)'
;MMGNIAQWLIEGEKVKLVIKEIPKRFFNKHILYYDDYELYRIWGDEHIKVWPIYRRKFVLPRYDPVTGKELYRYEVIAREALSEEDYRNIVDLEQYHYASQKIVVAVWRCPKCGKFFQSNTPPICPTCNIEAKLVEIKGSLPSSRFLVLELAKREPYEPRIVGYVRVDTPIPLMSRKVVDEKGTVIIEKFIRERVFGKSWFHPTFWPEAYTKRRELMKKYRELVSIYGKRIAKAMIGDELRKELLKATNTAVSRIARVVIHPDYRGDGLGVLAVRAAIDWIRERRVPEMKRRKHLVETIAQMARYNPFFEKAGFIFLWETASGRPVLYYPLTEIAREKIAKFLKEDPYAKKHGGKLYRSRYGKVEVIAEPIVLSDVTKTYRNLLDISRLSEKLQDVLRAFGVEKRIIEKTVLHHVNLTIKPKEIVAVVGVSGAGKTTLLRMIAGAALKLTDKRYIPSRGEINVPKNIKLSILLPGELEPTFGDESILEHIYDKTGDEFVSVEILNMCGLSDAVFYRAKFSELSTGQKERAKLASLLAEKPNVLIIDEFTAHLDALTARRVARKLSEIARKAGITVIVATNRSEVLDALVPDKIVYVGYGSVKVIEKKQ
;
A
#
# COMPACT_ATOMS: atom_id res chain seq x y z
N MET A 1 37.53 -2.32 4.34
CA MET A 1 36.26 -1.58 4.27
C MET A 1 35.42 -2.13 3.14
N MET A 2 34.12 -2.39 3.31
CA MET A 2 33.29 -2.81 2.17
C MET A 2 33.29 -1.72 1.09
N GLY A 3 33.33 -2.10 -0.20
CA GLY A 3 33.37 -1.15 -1.33
C GLY A 3 32.22 -0.13 -1.31
N ASN A 4 31.07 -0.52 -0.76
CA ASN A 4 29.91 0.35 -0.60
C ASN A 4 30.04 1.43 0.47
N ILE A 5 31.02 1.38 1.37
CA ILE A 5 31.31 2.46 2.33
C ILE A 5 32.34 3.42 1.73
N ALA A 6 33.34 2.88 1.03
CA ALA A 6 34.41 3.66 0.42
C ALA A 6 33.89 4.64 -0.65
N GLN A 7 32.83 4.28 -1.38
CA GLN A 7 32.19 5.18 -2.35
C GLN A 7 31.65 6.48 -1.73
N TRP A 8 31.50 6.53 -0.40
CA TRP A 8 31.05 7.74 0.28
C TRP A 8 32.17 8.70 0.52
N LEU A 9 33.43 8.27 0.56
CA LEU A 9 34.58 9.12 0.81
C LEU A 9 35.18 9.60 -0.51
N ILE A 10 35.71 10.81 -0.47
CA ILE A 10 36.45 11.39 -1.60
C ILE A 10 37.94 11.20 -1.31
N GLU A 11 38.71 10.88 -2.34
CA GLU A 11 40.16 10.78 -2.20
C GLU A 11 40.75 12.12 -1.71
N GLY A 12 41.62 12.05 -0.70
CA GLY A 12 42.16 13.23 0.00
C GLY A 12 41.23 13.85 1.06
N GLU A 13 40.04 13.30 1.28
CA GLU A 13 39.13 13.77 2.33
C GLU A 13 39.64 13.38 3.73
N LYS A 14 39.63 14.35 4.66
CA LYS A 14 39.93 14.09 6.06
C LYS A 14 38.73 13.44 6.75
N VAL A 15 38.99 12.35 7.44
CA VAL A 15 38.00 11.59 8.21
C VAL A 15 38.48 11.42 9.65
N LYS A 16 37.53 11.29 10.57
CA LYS A 16 37.81 10.94 11.96
C LYS A 16 37.52 9.46 12.16
N LEU A 17 38.56 8.71 12.52
CA LEU A 17 38.46 7.32 12.92
C LEU A 17 38.46 7.25 14.46
N VAL A 18 37.47 6.60 15.04
CA VAL A 18 37.40 6.32 16.48
C VAL A 18 37.56 4.81 16.65
N ILE A 19 38.66 4.40 17.30
CA ILE A 19 38.95 3.01 17.58
C ILE A 19 38.24 2.62 18.88
N LYS A 20 37.46 1.54 18.85
CA LYS A 20 36.73 1.00 20.01
C LYS A 20 37.47 -0.15 20.68
N GLU A 21 38.11 -0.99 19.86
CA GLU A 21 38.81 -2.19 20.30
C GLU A 21 40.28 -2.13 19.88
N ILE A 22 41.13 -2.81 20.65
CA ILE A 22 42.57 -2.87 20.35
C ILE A 22 42.77 -3.58 19.01
N PRO A 23 43.53 -3.00 18.06
CA PRO A 23 43.82 -3.64 16.77
C PRO A 23 44.42 -5.04 16.96
N LYS A 24 43.83 -6.03 16.29
CA LYS A 24 44.25 -7.43 16.39
C LYS A 24 45.38 -7.71 15.39
N ARG A 25 46.35 -8.55 15.78
CA ARG A 25 47.50 -8.88 14.93
C ARG A 25 47.17 -10.05 14.01
N PHE A 26 47.35 -9.87 12.70
CA PHE A 26 47.12 -10.90 11.69
C PHE A 26 48.17 -10.76 10.57
N PHE A 27 48.95 -11.83 10.33
CA PHE A 27 50.07 -11.87 9.35
C PHE A 27 50.92 -10.58 9.32
N ASN A 28 51.43 -10.16 10.49
CA ASN A 28 52.27 -8.96 10.69
C ASN A 28 51.61 -7.59 10.45
N LYS A 29 50.27 -7.51 10.37
CA LYS A 29 49.55 -6.23 10.36
C LYS A 29 48.59 -6.14 11.54
N HIS A 30 48.43 -4.92 12.07
CA HIS A 30 47.37 -4.60 13.02
C HIS A 30 46.08 -4.30 12.23
N ILE A 31 45.01 -5.04 12.49
CA ILE A 31 43.76 -4.96 11.75
C ILE A 31 42.62 -4.64 12.73
N LEU A 32 41.75 -3.72 12.32
CA LEU A 32 40.46 -3.46 12.95
C LEU A 32 39.38 -4.21 12.17
N TYR A 33 38.59 -5.02 12.86
CA TYR A 33 37.37 -5.61 12.30
C TYR A 33 36.24 -4.59 12.25
N TYR A 34 35.15 -4.98 11.60
CA TYR A 34 34.02 -4.09 11.33
C TYR A 34 33.37 -3.48 12.58
N ASP A 35 33.37 -4.19 13.70
CA ASP A 35 32.79 -3.70 14.95
C ASP A 35 33.80 -2.95 15.84
N ASP A 36 35.08 -2.97 15.46
CA ASP A 36 36.19 -2.43 16.26
C ASP A 36 36.37 -0.91 16.08
N TYR A 37 35.63 -0.25 15.18
CA TYR A 37 35.79 1.18 14.90
C TYR A 37 34.51 1.90 14.48
N GLU A 38 34.53 3.22 14.63
CA GLU A 38 33.58 4.14 14.00
C GLU A 38 34.30 5.09 13.05
N LEU A 39 33.66 5.38 11.92
CA LEU A 39 34.17 6.34 10.95
C LEU A 39 33.23 7.52 10.86
N TYR A 40 33.79 8.72 10.94
CA TYR A 40 33.08 9.98 10.78
C TYR A 40 33.68 10.80 9.64
N ARG A 41 32.80 11.37 8.81
CA ARG A 41 33.14 12.44 7.88
C ARG A 41 33.16 13.76 8.63
N ILE A 42 34.15 14.60 8.32
CA ILE A 42 34.27 15.94 8.87
C ILE A 42 33.66 16.93 7.88
N TRP A 43 32.74 17.78 8.35
CA TRP A 43 32.13 18.82 7.51
C TRP A 43 31.98 20.12 8.31
N GLY A 44 32.84 21.09 8.04
CA GLY A 44 33.03 22.23 8.96
C GLY A 44 33.49 21.68 10.32
N ASP A 45 32.83 22.12 11.39
CA ASP A 45 33.12 21.67 12.76
C ASP A 45 32.31 20.43 13.19
N GLU A 46 31.48 19.90 12.30
CA GLU A 46 30.57 18.79 12.61
C GLU A 46 31.11 17.44 12.11
N HIS A 47 30.80 16.39 12.87
CA HIS A 47 31.18 15.01 12.57
C HIS A 47 29.95 14.19 12.18
N ILE A 48 29.96 13.61 10.99
CA ILE A 48 28.83 12.85 10.43
C ILE A 48 29.20 11.38 10.42
N LYS A 49 28.47 10.55 11.18
CA LYS A 49 28.76 9.12 11.28
C LYS A 49 28.57 8.43 9.93
N VAL A 50 29.64 7.85 9.39
CA VAL A 50 29.65 7.03 8.17
C VAL A 50 29.58 5.55 8.52
N TRP A 51 30.29 5.12 9.56
CA TRP A 51 30.34 3.73 10.02
C TRP A 51 30.21 3.65 11.55
N PRO A 52 29.43 2.71 12.12
CA PRO A 52 28.58 1.71 11.44
C PRO A 52 27.46 2.35 10.61
N ILE A 53 26.98 1.62 9.61
CA ILE A 53 25.83 2.06 8.79
C ILE A 53 24.60 2.32 9.65
N TYR A 54 23.69 3.14 9.14
CA TYR A 54 22.43 3.36 9.82
C TYR A 54 21.64 2.06 9.95
N ARG A 55 21.19 1.77 11.18
CA ARG A 55 20.35 0.62 11.53
C ARG A 55 19.52 1.01 12.73
N ARG A 56 18.19 0.84 12.64
CA ARG A 56 17.28 1.13 13.75
C ARG A 56 16.10 0.16 13.75
N LYS A 57 15.71 -0.27 14.94
CA LYS A 57 14.53 -1.12 15.17
C LYS A 57 13.31 -0.23 15.42
N PHE A 58 12.20 -0.58 14.79
CA PHE A 58 10.90 0.04 14.95
C PHE A 58 9.88 -1.02 15.35
N VAL A 59 8.88 -0.62 16.12
CA VAL A 59 7.73 -1.47 16.46
C VAL A 59 6.49 -0.80 15.90
N LEU A 60 5.69 -1.58 15.17
CA LEU A 60 4.46 -1.12 14.53
C LEU A 60 3.28 -1.94 15.07
N PRO A 61 2.66 -1.50 16.19
CA PRO A 61 1.47 -2.13 16.72
C PRO A 61 0.26 -1.87 15.82
N ARG A 62 -0.66 -2.83 15.80
CA ARG A 62 -1.93 -2.79 15.07
C ARG A 62 -3.05 -2.86 16.09
N TYR A 63 -3.82 -1.79 16.13
CA TYR A 63 -4.91 -1.65 17.10
C TYR A 63 -6.26 -1.97 16.46
N ASP A 64 -7.14 -2.47 17.31
CA ASP A 64 -8.57 -2.54 17.09
C ASP A 64 -9.12 -1.12 16.91
N PRO A 65 -9.87 -0.84 15.82
CA PRO A 65 -10.34 0.51 15.49
C PRO A 65 -11.44 1.04 16.43
N VAL A 66 -12.03 0.19 17.27
CA VAL A 66 -13.13 0.52 18.19
C VAL A 66 -12.65 0.46 19.64
N THR A 67 -12.02 -0.65 20.04
CA THR A 67 -11.58 -0.86 21.44
C THR A 67 -10.21 -0.26 21.73
N GLY A 68 -9.41 0.02 20.70
CA GLY A 68 -8.02 0.48 20.84
C GLY A 68 -7.05 -0.61 21.33
N LYS A 69 -7.50 -1.85 21.56
CA LYS A 69 -6.63 -2.96 21.98
C LYS A 69 -5.68 -3.38 20.86
N GLU A 70 -4.49 -3.87 21.21
CA GLU A 70 -3.54 -4.36 20.23
C GLU A 70 -3.93 -5.75 19.70
N LEU A 71 -4.07 -5.88 18.39
CA LEU A 71 -4.37 -7.13 17.69
C LEU A 71 -3.11 -7.93 17.36
N TYR A 72 -2.04 -7.25 16.95
CA TYR A 72 -0.70 -7.80 16.65
C TYR A 72 0.32 -6.65 16.45
N ARG A 73 1.62 -6.96 16.33
CA ARG A 73 2.67 -5.98 16.02
C ARG A 73 3.69 -6.52 15.03
N TYR A 74 4.25 -5.61 14.22
CA TYR A 74 5.47 -5.87 13.46
C TYR A 74 6.69 -5.33 14.20
N GLU A 75 7.75 -6.12 14.25
CA GLU A 75 9.08 -5.65 14.62
C GLU A 75 9.89 -5.48 13.33
N VAL A 76 10.25 -4.25 12.99
CA VAL A 76 10.89 -3.90 11.71
C VAL A 76 12.27 -3.32 11.95
N ILE A 77 13.27 -3.82 11.23
CA ILE A 77 14.62 -3.27 11.21
C ILE A 77 14.75 -2.43 9.94
N ALA A 78 14.91 -1.12 10.08
CA ALA A 78 15.27 -0.26 8.95
C ALA A 78 16.78 -0.04 8.97
N ARG A 79 17.47 -0.39 7.89
CA ARG A 79 18.92 -0.23 7.77
C ARG A 79 19.33 0.20 6.37
N GLU A 80 20.51 0.77 6.27
CA GLU A 80 21.07 1.06 4.95
C GLU A 80 21.38 -0.24 4.18
N ALA A 81 21.07 -0.25 2.88
CA ALA A 81 21.45 -1.34 1.98
C ALA A 81 22.97 -1.38 1.82
N LEU A 82 23.55 -2.58 1.93
CA LEU A 82 25.00 -2.76 1.98
C LEU A 82 25.49 -3.89 1.09
N SER A 83 24.80 -5.03 1.03
CA SER A 83 25.25 -6.20 0.28
C SER A 83 24.69 -6.23 -1.15
N GLU A 84 25.34 -6.97 -2.05
CA GLU A 84 24.77 -7.21 -3.39
C GLU A 84 23.40 -7.90 -3.32
N GLU A 85 23.18 -8.76 -2.32
CA GLU A 85 21.90 -9.41 -2.06
C GLU A 85 20.81 -8.40 -1.68
N ASP A 86 21.13 -7.35 -0.90
CA ASP A 86 20.17 -6.28 -0.59
C ASP A 86 19.67 -5.61 -1.87
N TYR A 87 20.60 -5.32 -2.79
CA TYR A 87 20.25 -4.70 -4.06
C TYR A 87 19.48 -5.64 -5.00
N ARG A 88 19.75 -6.96 -4.97
CA ARG A 88 18.92 -7.96 -5.68
C ARG A 88 17.47 -7.92 -5.16
N ASN A 89 17.29 -7.94 -3.84
CA ASN A 89 15.97 -7.82 -3.21
C ASN A 89 15.27 -6.49 -3.56
N ILE A 90 16.01 -5.37 -3.65
CA ILE A 90 15.44 -4.08 -4.11
C ILE A 90 14.97 -4.17 -5.57
N VAL A 91 15.73 -4.83 -6.43
CA VAL A 91 15.36 -5.06 -7.83
C VAL A 91 14.10 -5.91 -7.92
N ASP A 92 13.98 -6.98 -7.12
CA ASP A 92 12.78 -7.81 -7.02
C ASP A 92 11.57 -6.98 -6.55
N LEU A 93 11.76 -6.14 -5.53
CA LEU A 93 10.72 -5.22 -5.06
C LEU A 93 10.26 -4.23 -6.13
N GLU A 94 11.18 -3.69 -6.94
CA GLU A 94 10.83 -2.78 -8.05
C GLU A 94 10.00 -3.45 -9.13
N GLN A 95 10.17 -4.75 -9.36
CA GLN A 95 9.33 -5.48 -10.32
C GLN A 95 7.85 -5.48 -9.91
N TYR A 96 7.54 -5.46 -8.61
CA TYR A 96 6.16 -5.27 -8.12
C TYR A 96 5.65 -3.82 -8.23
N HIS A 97 6.51 -2.84 -8.47
CA HIS A 97 6.12 -1.44 -8.59
C HIS A 97 5.81 -1.05 -10.04
N TYR A 98 6.56 -1.60 -10.99
CA TYR A 98 6.27 -1.43 -12.42
C TYR A 98 5.24 -2.47 -12.82
N ALA A 99 4.00 -2.03 -13.03
CA ALA A 99 2.85 -2.90 -13.28
C ALA A 99 2.91 -3.77 -14.56
N SER A 100 4.06 -3.87 -15.23
CA SER A 100 4.28 -4.79 -16.35
C SER A 100 5.52 -5.66 -16.13
N GLN A 101 5.30 -6.98 -16.26
CA GLN A 101 6.33 -8.02 -16.14
C GLN A 101 7.50 -7.88 -17.15
N LYS A 102 7.43 -6.95 -18.11
CA LYS A 102 8.39 -6.79 -19.21
C LYS A 102 9.36 -5.61 -19.04
N ILE A 103 9.25 -4.83 -17.97
CA ILE A 103 10.15 -3.70 -17.76
C ILE A 103 11.44 -4.19 -17.10
N VAL A 104 12.55 -4.07 -17.82
CA VAL A 104 13.87 -4.25 -17.23
C VAL A 104 14.16 -3.08 -16.28
N VAL A 105 14.48 -3.35 -15.01
CA VAL A 105 14.69 -2.32 -13.98
C VAL A 105 16.16 -2.16 -13.57
N ALA A 106 17.06 -3.08 -13.92
CA ALA A 106 18.46 -2.99 -13.52
C ALA A 106 19.44 -2.98 -14.72
N VAL A 107 20.56 -2.29 -14.52
CA VAL A 107 21.72 -2.28 -15.40
C VAL A 107 22.91 -2.86 -14.64
N TRP A 108 23.58 -3.82 -15.26
CA TRP A 108 24.70 -4.58 -14.69
C TRP A 108 25.96 -4.35 -15.53
N ARG A 109 27.15 -4.49 -14.92
CA ARG A 109 28.45 -4.37 -15.59
C ARG A 109 29.34 -5.55 -15.20
N CYS A 110 29.92 -6.21 -16.21
CA CYS A 110 30.94 -7.23 -15.97
C CYS A 110 32.17 -6.57 -15.32
N PRO A 111 32.63 -7.04 -14.15
CA PRO A 111 33.78 -6.43 -13.48
C PRO A 111 35.11 -6.68 -14.22
N LYS A 112 35.18 -7.68 -15.11
CA LYS A 112 36.39 -8.04 -15.86
C LYS A 112 36.51 -7.29 -17.19
N CYS A 113 35.52 -7.40 -18.07
CA CYS A 113 35.56 -6.77 -19.39
C CYS A 113 34.82 -5.43 -19.48
N GLY A 114 34.11 -5.02 -18.43
CA GLY A 114 33.38 -3.74 -18.40
C GLY A 114 32.10 -3.71 -19.23
N LYS A 115 31.69 -4.81 -19.88
CA LYS A 115 30.46 -4.88 -20.69
C LYS A 115 29.21 -4.67 -19.83
N PHE A 116 28.25 -3.91 -20.35
CA PHE A 116 26.99 -3.61 -19.68
C PHE A 116 25.85 -4.52 -20.16
N PHE A 117 24.92 -4.82 -19.25
CA PHE A 117 23.76 -5.69 -19.48
C PHE A 117 22.51 -5.06 -18.89
N GLN A 118 21.36 -5.30 -19.51
CA GLN A 118 20.05 -4.99 -18.97
C GLN A 118 19.37 -6.30 -18.60
N SER A 119 19.10 -6.51 -17.31
CA SER A 119 18.43 -7.71 -16.82
C SER A 119 17.77 -7.43 -15.47
N ASN A 120 16.69 -8.14 -15.13
CA ASN A 120 16.08 -8.10 -13.79
C ASN A 120 16.76 -9.05 -12.81
N THR A 121 17.46 -10.05 -13.32
CA THR A 121 18.32 -10.94 -12.53
C THR A 121 19.79 -10.66 -12.85
N PRO A 122 20.73 -10.95 -11.93
CA PRO A 122 22.16 -10.84 -12.21
C PRO A 122 22.55 -11.71 -13.43
N PRO A 123 23.02 -11.11 -14.54
CA PRO A 123 23.40 -11.88 -15.72
C PRO A 123 24.84 -12.39 -15.59
N ILE A 124 25.11 -13.58 -16.13
CA ILE A 124 26.48 -14.07 -16.33
C ILE A 124 27.03 -13.44 -17.62
N CYS A 125 28.21 -12.83 -17.54
CA CYS A 125 28.87 -12.26 -18.71
C CYS A 125 29.22 -13.37 -19.70
N PRO A 126 28.72 -13.34 -20.95
CA PRO A 126 28.95 -14.41 -21.92
C PRO A 126 30.42 -14.52 -22.36
N THR A 127 31.19 -13.44 -22.22
CA THR A 127 32.61 -13.39 -22.61
C THR A 127 33.54 -13.81 -21.48
N CYS A 128 33.19 -13.49 -20.22
CA CYS A 128 34.08 -13.70 -19.08
C CYS A 128 33.64 -14.83 -18.16
N ASN A 129 32.43 -15.36 -18.36
CA ASN A 129 31.79 -16.36 -17.52
C ASN A 129 31.79 -16.02 -16.02
N ILE A 130 31.55 -14.74 -15.70
CA ILE A 130 31.43 -14.25 -14.33
C ILE A 130 30.13 -13.47 -14.19
N GLU A 131 29.54 -13.52 -12.99
CA GLU A 131 28.33 -12.75 -12.67
C GLU A 131 28.63 -11.24 -12.76
N ALA A 132 27.75 -10.51 -13.44
CA ALA A 132 27.87 -9.07 -13.56
C ALA A 132 27.44 -8.36 -12.27
N LYS A 133 28.03 -7.19 -11.99
CA LYS A 133 27.72 -6.39 -10.81
C LYS A 133 26.70 -5.31 -11.11
N LEU A 134 25.80 -5.03 -10.16
CA LEU A 134 24.78 -4.00 -10.34
C LEU A 134 25.44 -2.62 -10.44
N VAL A 135 25.02 -1.83 -11.42
CA VAL A 135 25.46 -0.43 -11.61
C VAL A 135 24.33 0.54 -11.30
N GLU A 136 23.15 0.31 -11.86
CA GLU A 136 22.03 1.25 -11.75
C GLU A 136 20.72 0.49 -11.60
N ILE A 137 19.91 0.92 -10.62
CA ILE A 137 18.48 0.61 -10.56
C ILE A 137 17.72 1.74 -11.26
N LYS A 138 16.71 1.43 -12.07
CA LYS A 138 16.03 2.34 -12.99
C LYS A 138 15.78 3.73 -12.38
N GLY A 139 16.43 4.74 -12.95
CA GLY A 139 16.24 6.13 -12.57
C GLY A 139 16.79 6.50 -11.19
N SER A 140 17.64 5.66 -10.62
CA SER A 140 18.54 6.05 -9.53
C SER A 140 19.63 6.97 -10.06
N LEU A 141 20.14 7.83 -9.18
CA LEU A 141 21.34 8.61 -9.41
C LEU A 141 22.54 7.84 -8.85
N PRO A 142 23.77 8.10 -9.33
CA PRO A 142 24.98 7.60 -8.69
C PRO A 142 25.14 8.01 -7.21
N SER A 143 24.41 9.06 -6.79
CA SER A 143 24.30 9.51 -5.40
C SER A 143 23.14 8.88 -4.61
N SER A 144 22.26 8.11 -5.25
CA SER A 144 21.10 7.50 -4.57
C SER A 144 21.54 6.59 -3.43
N ARG A 145 20.83 6.71 -2.31
CA ARG A 145 20.98 5.83 -1.15
C ARG A 145 19.70 5.04 -0.95
N PHE A 146 19.83 3.83 -0.42
CA PHE A 146 18.72 2.91 -0.22
C PHE A 146 18.63 2.49 1.25
N LEU A 147 17.45 2.69 1.84
CA LEU A 147 17.10 2.16 3.15
C LEU A 147 16.21 0.95 2.93
N VAL A 148 16.57 -0.20 3.49
CA VAL A 148 15.79 -1.44 3.42
C VAL A 148 15.07 -1.70 4.74
N LEU A 149 13.91 -2.34 4.67
CA LEU A 149 13.07 -2.73 5.80
C LEU A 149 13.03 -4.25 5.87
N GLU A 150 13.43 -4.80 7.01
CA GLU A 150 13.43 -6.23 7.30
C GLU A 150 12.48 -6.52 8.46
N LEU A 151 11.80 -7.67 8.43
CA LEU A 151 11.08 -8.17 9.60
C LEU A 151 12.08 -8.81 10.56
N ALA A 152 12.10 -8.36 11.81
CA ALA A 152 13.02 -8.86 12.83
C ALA A 152 12.74 -10.32 13.20
N LYS A 153 11.47 -10.71 13.17
CA LYS A 153 10.98 -12.07 13.37
C LYS A 153 10.20 -12.44 12.12
N ARG A 154 10.89 -13.04 11.16
CA ARG A 154 10.30 -13.51 9.90
C ARG A 154 10.23 -15.03 9.92
N GLU A 155 9.20 -15.57 9.31
CA GLU A 155 9.17 -17.00 9.00
C GLU A 155 10.14 -17.32 7.83
N PRO A 156 10.65 -18.56 7.72
CA PRO A 156 11.61 -18.92 6.67
C PRO A 156 11.14 -18.62 5.24
N TYR A 157 9.83 -18.70 5.00
CA TYR A 157 9.19 -18.43 3.71
C TYR A 157 8.92 -16.93 3.45
N GLU A 158 8.98 -16.07 4.47
CA GLU A 158 8.74 -14.64 4.31
C GLU A 158 9.96 -13.94 3.68
N PRO A 159 9.74 -12.93 2.82
CA PRO A 159 10.84 -12.21 2.20
C PRO A 159 11.70 -11.52 3.27
N ARG A 160 13.03 -11.59 3.08
CA ARG A 160 13.98 -10.93 3.97
C ARG A 160 13.76 -9.42 4.02
N ILE A 161 13.54 -8.79 2.86
CA ILE A 161 13.29 -7.35 2.72
C ILE A 161 11.84 -7.16 2.29
N VAL A 162 11.02 -6.55 3.16
CA VAL A 162 9.60 -6.29 2.93
C VAL A 162 9.33 -4.93 2.31
N GLY A 163 10.37 -4.09 2.20
CA GLY A 163 10.26 -2.78 1.56
C GLY A 163 11.57 -2.03 1.52
N TYR A 164 11.62 -0.96 0.73
CA TYR A 164 12.77 -0.07 0.68
C TYR A 164 12.36 1.38 0.37
N VAL A 165 13.24 2.31 0.73
CA VAL A 165 13.14 3.74 0.42
C VAL A 165 14.39 4.19 -0.32
N ARG A 166 14.22 4.85 -1.46
CA ARG A 166 15.32 5.51 -2.18
C ARG A 166 15.35 6.99 -1.87
N VAL A 167 16.51 7.46 -1.42
CA VAL A 167 16.78 8.88 -1.16
C VAL A 167 17.76 9.40 -2.21
N ASP A 168 17.35 10.45 -2.91
CA ASP A 168 18.11 11.14 -3.95
C ASP A 168 18.39 12.58 -3.52
N THR A 169 19.25 13.26 -4.27
CA THR A 169 19.38 14.72 -4.20
C THR A 169 18.10 15.36 -4.76
N PRO A 170 17.76 16.61 -4.38
CA PRO A 170 16.64 17.29 -4.99
C PRO A 170 16.87 17.48 -6.50
N ILE A 171 15.80 17.52 -7.28
CA ILE A 171 15.92 18.00 -8.67
C ILE A 171 16.38 19.47 -8.64
N PRO A 172 17.15 20.00 -9.61
CA PRO A 172 17.61 21.38 -9.54
C PRO A 172 16.53 22.38 -9.89
N LEU A 173 15.74 22.11 -10.93
CA LEU A 173 14.74 23.05 -11.43
C LEU A 173 13.33 22.50 -11.20
N MET A 174 12.44 23.39 -10.75
CA MET A 174 11.03 23.07 -10.60
C MET A 174 10.18 24.30 -10.88
N SER A 175 9.23 24.13 -11.78
CA SER A 175 8.14 25.07 -12.01
C SER A 175 6.86 24.48 -11.44
N ARG A 176 5.94 25.33 -10.97
CA ARG A 176 4.60 24.90 -10.54
C ARG A 176 3.53 25.28 -11.56
N LYS A 177 2.47 24.48 -11.59
CA LYS A 177 1.22 24.80 -12.30
C LYS A 177 0.24 25.44 -11.32
N VAL A 178 -0.29 26.60 -11.68
CA VAL A 178 -1.39 27.27 -10.97
C VAL A 178 -2.51 27.50 -11.97
N VAL A 179 -3.76 27.33 -11.55
CA VAL A 179 -4.93 27.68 -12.36
C VAL A 179 -5.56 28.90 -11.71
N ASP A 180 -5.69 29.99 -12.47
CA ASP A 180 -6.34 31.21 -11.98
C ASP A 180 -7.87 31.06 -11.91
N GLU A 181 -8.55 32.10 -11.40
CA GLU A 181 -10.00 32.10 -11.26
C GLU A 181 -10.76 32.06 -12.59
N LYS A 182 -10.08 32.44 -13.69
CA LYS A 182 -10.63 32.40 -15.05
C LYS A 182 -10.35 31.06 -15.76
N GLY A 183 -9.72 30.11 -15.07
CA GLY A 183 -9.35 28.80 -15.63
C GLY A 183 -8.05 28.80 -16.44
N THR A 184 -7.32 29.92 -16.50
CA THR A 184 -6.05 30.02 -17.22
C THR A 184 -4.95 29.31 -16.47
N VAL A 185 -4.17 28.49 -17.18
CA VAL A 185 -3.02 27.81 -16.61
C VAL A 185 -1.80 28.73 -16.62
N ILE A 186 -1.29 29.05 -15.43
CA ILE A 186 -0.08 29.85 -15.21
C ILE A 186 1.04 28.91 -14.75
N ILE A 187 2.21 29.02 -15.40
CA ILE A 187 3.41 28.27 -15.01
C ILE A 187 4.40 29.21 -14.34
N GLU A 188 4.59 29.03 -13.04
CA GLU A 188 5.58 29.79 -12.29
C GLU A 188 6.91 29.05 -12.21
N LYS A 189 7.97 29.67 -12.70
CA LYS A 189 9.31 29.07 -12.73
C LYS A 189 10.02 29.19 -11.38
N PHE A 190 10.91 28.24 -11.11
CA PHE A 190 11.82 28.24 -9.95
C PHE A 190 11.13 28.37 -8.58
N ILE A 191 9.90 27.84 -8.43
CA ILE A 191 9.07 28.04 -7.24
C ILE A 191 9.79 27.71 -5.93
N ARG A 192 10.57 26.63 -5.90
CA ARG A 192 11.34 26.20 -4.72
C ARG A 192 12.36 27.23 -4.26
N GLU A 193 13.05 27.86 -5.21
CA GLU A 193 14.06 28.87 -4.92
C GLU A 193 13.40 30.14 -4.37
N ARG A 194 12.20 30.48 -4.87
CA ARG A 194 11.40 31.60 -4.37
C ARG A 194 10.94 31.39 -2.93
N VAL A 195 10.54 30.16 -2.56
CA VAL A 195 10.02 29.84 -1.22
C VAL A 195 11.14 29.62 -0.19
N PHE A 196 12.13 28.78 -0.52
CA PHE A 196 13.12 28.33 0.47
C PHE A 196 14.51 28.94 0.28
N GLY A 197 14.79 29.53 -0.89
CA GLY A 197 16.09 30.07 -1.25
C GLY A 197 16.94 29.11 -2.07
N LYS A 198 17.72 29.67 -2.99
CA LYS A 198 18.57 28.92 -3.94
C LYS A 198 19.60 28.03 -3.25
N SER A 199 20.21 28.50 -2.16
CA SER A 199 21.28 27.78 -1.46
C SER A 199 20.85 26.44 -0.87
N TRP A 200 19.55 26.17 -0.71
CA TRP A 200 19.07 24.90 -0.17
C TRP A 200 19.10 23.76 -1.20
N PHE A 201 18.94 24.09 -2.49
CA PHE A 201 18.81 23.10 -3.56
C PHE A 201 20.07 22.95 -4.42
N HIS A 202 21.05 23.85 -4.27
CA HIS A 202 22.22 23.93 -5.12
C HIS A 202 23.53 23.94 -4.30
N PRO A 203 24.63 23.39 -4.85
CA PRO A 203 24.70 22.59 -6.08
C PRO A 203 24.12 21.18 -5.89
N THR A 204 23.25 20.73 -6.81
CA THR A 204 22.72 19.35 -6.82
C THR A 204 23.54 18.44 -7.75
N PHE A 205 23.29 17.14 -7.68
CA PHE A 205 23.84 16.17 -8.63
C PHE A 205 23.16 16.38 -10.00
N TRP A 206 23.84 17.05 -10.91
CA TRP A 206 23.32 17.36 -12.25
C TRP A 206 24.40 17.20 -13.33
N PRO A 207 24.44 16.04 -14.02
CA PRO A 207 25.43 15.74 -15.05
C PRO A 207 25.51 16.79 -16.16
N GLU A 208 24.38 17.41 -16.54
CA GLU A 208 24.30 18.33 -17.67
C GLU A 208 24.83 19.74 -17.38
N ALA A 209 25.17 20.06 -16.13
CA ALA A 209 25.76 21.33 -15.67
C ALA A 209 27.27 21.22 -15.49
N TYR A 210 27.82 20.05 -15.84
CA TYR A 210 29.24 19.83 -15.86
C TYR A 210 29.89 20.75 -16.91
N THR A 211 31.01 21.37 -16.54
CA THR A 211 31.74 22.42 -17.30
C THR A 211 32.09 21.98 -18.72
N LYS A 212 32.20 20.68 -18.99
CA LYS A 212 32.44 20.10 -20.33
C LYS A 212 31.16 19.61 -21.03
N ARG A 213 30.03 20.31 -20.85
CA ARG A 213 28.72 19.91 -21.39
C ARG A 213 28.74 19.52 -22.88
N ARG A 214 29.51 20.24 -23.73
CA ARG A 214 29.61 19.93 -25.17
C ARG A 214 30.28 18.58 -25.43
N GLU A 215 31.45 18.33 -24.84
CA GLU A 215 32.17 17.05 -24.98
C GLU A 215 31.35 15.89 -24.42
N LEU A 216 30.74 16.09 -23.26
CA LEU A 216 29.88 15.10 -22.62
C LEU A 216 28.68 14.73 -23.50
N MET A 217 28.01 15.73 -24.09
CA MET A 217 26.86 15.50 -24.95
C MET A 217 27.25 14.82 -26.27
N LYS A 218 28.45 15.10 -26.80
CA LYS A 218 29.00 14.40 -27.97
C LYS A 218 29.20 12.91 -27.65
N LYS A 219 29.95 12.62 -26.58
CA LYS A 219 30.20 11.26 -26.09
C LYS A 219 28.90 10.52 -25.77
N TYR A 220 27.94 11.19 -25.13
CA TYR A 220 26.63 10.61 -24.86
C TYR A 220 25.91 10.21 -26.17
N ARG A 221 25.86 11.08 -27.18
CA ARG A 221 25.23 10.75 -28.48
C ARG A 221 25.89 9.55 -29.17
N GLU A 222 27.22 9.48 -29.14
CA GLU A 222 27.99 8.34 -29.66
C GLU A 222 27.66 7.05 -28.89
N LEU A 223 27.60 7.10 -27.56
CA LEU A 223 27.20 5.94 -26.76
C LEU A 223 25.74 5.54 -27.00
N VAL A 224 24.84 6.51 -27.25
CA VAL A 224 23.44 6.23 -27.55
C VAL A 224 23.27 5.48 -28.87
N SER A 225 24.06 5.80 -29.91
CA SER A 225 23.97 5.08 -31.18
C SER A 225 24.46 3.63 -31.08
N ILE A 226 25.39 3.34 -30.17
CA ILE A 226 25.98 2.01 -30.00
C ILE A 226 25.19 1.15 -28.99
N TYR A 227 24.80 1.71 -27.84
CA TYR A 227 24.28 0.95 -26.70
C TYR A 227 22.85 1.34 -26.29
N GLY A 228 22.26 2.33 -26.96
CA GLY A 228 20.97 2.90 -26.60
C GLY A 228 21.04 3.85 -25.41
N LYS A 229 19.97 4.64 -25.24
CA LYS A 229 19.89 5.76 -24.26
C LYS A 229 20.24 5.38 -22.83
N ARG A 230 19.79 4.20 -22.38
CA ARG A 230 19.91 3.81 -20.97
C ARG A 230 21.32 3.41 -20.59
N ILE A 231 21.96 2.52 -21.36
CA ILE A 231 23.34 2.09 -21.10
C ILE A 231 24.29 3.28 -21.24
N ALA A 232 24.10 4.10 -22.29
CA ALA A 232 24.86 5.34 -22.46
C ALA A 232 24.79 6.26 -21.23
N LYS A 233 23.59 6.42 -20.65
CA LYS A 233 23.41 7.23 -19.44
C LYS A 233 24.10 6.63 -18.23
N ALA A 234 24.02 5.31 -18.04
CA ALA A 234 24.70 4.61 -16.95
C ALA A 234 26.23 4.75 -17.07
N MET A 235 26.79 4.62 -18.28
CA MET A 235 28.22 4.78 -18.54
C MET A 235 28.71 6.20 -18.23
N ILE A 236 28.03 7.23 -18.73
CA ILE A 236 28.36 8.64 -18.44
C ILE A 236 28.21 8.94 -16.93
N GLY A 237 27.14 8.41 -16.32
CA GLY A 237 26.87 8.61 -14.89
C GLY A 237 27.94 7.99 -14.00
N ASP A 238 28.44 6.80 -14.34
CA ASP A 238 29.52 6.11 -13.62
C ASP A 238 30.86 6.86 -13.74
N GLU A 239 31.17 7.38 -14.94
CA GLU A 239 32.38 8.18 -15.19
C GLU A 239 32.40 9.50 -14.42
N LEU A 240 31.31 10.27 -14.47
CA LEU A 240 31.22 11.56 -13.79
C LEU A 240 30.94 11.46 -12.28
N ARG A 241 30.67 10.25 -11.78
CA ARG A 241 30.17 10.01 -10.42
C ARG A 241 31.03 10.70 -9.36
N LYS A 242 32.35 10.48 -9.39
CA LYS A 242 33.27 10.97 -8.35
C LYS A 242 33.27 12.49 -8.27
N GLU A 243 33.36 13.16 -9.42
CA GLU A 243 33.45 14.62 -9.48
C GLU A 243 32.12 15.30 -9.11
N LEU A 244 31.00 14.77 -9.62
CA LEU A 244 29.68 15.29 -9.28
C LEU A 244 29.35 15.08 -7.79
N LEU A 245 29.70 13.92 -7.22
CA LEU A 245 29.57 13.69 -5.78
C LEU A 245 30.42 14.66 -4.96
N LYS A 246 31.63 15.02 -5.42
CA LYS A 246 32.48 16.02 -4.78
C LYS A 246 31.82 17.40 -4.80
N ALA A 247 31.26 17.83 -5.92
CA ALA A 247 30.62 19.13 -6.08
C ALA A 247 29.27 19.25 -5.37
N THR A 248 28.48 18.17 -5.31
CA THR A 248 27.10 18.19 -4.76
C THR A 248 27.09 18.56 -3.28
N ASN A 249 26.24 19.52 -2.89
CA ASN A 249 26.15 20.02 -1.53
C ASN A 249 24.77 20.66 -1.21
N THR A 250 23.72 19.85 -1.20
CA THR A 250 22.34 20.33 -0.97
C THR A 250 21.93 20.31 0.51
N ALA A 251 21.04 21.21 0.92
CA ALA A 251 20.42 21.23 2.24
C ALA A 251 19.02 20.58 2.25
N VAL A 252 18.64 19.92 1.16
CA VAL A 252 17.37 19.20 1.01
C VAL A 252 17.68 17.78 0.57
N SER A 253 16.85 16.83 0.98
CA SER A 253 16.89 15.45 0.48
C SER A 253 15.57 15.10 -0.17
N ARG A 254 15.58 14.24 -1.18
CA ARG A 254 14.36 13.81 -1.84
C ARG A 254 14.10 12.33 -1.57
N ILE A 255 12.97 12.00 -0.97
CA ILE A 255 12.47 10.62 -1.02
C ILE A 255 11.92 10.41 -2.43
N ALA A 256 12.68 9.70 -3.25
CA ALA A 256 12.37 9.52 -4.66
C ALA A 256 11.52 8.27 -4.93
N ARG A 257 11.67 7.24 -4.10
CA ARG A 257 10.90 5.99 -4.17
C ARG A 257 10.62 5.44 -2.79
N VAL A 258 9.44 4.87 -2.62
CA VAL A 258 9.04 4.06 -1.48
C VAL A 258 8.32 2.86 -2.06
N VAL A 259 8.86 1.67 -1.85
CA VAL A 259 8.26 0.43 -2.35
C VAL A 259 8.11 -0.51 -1.19
N ILE A 260 6.90 -1.05 -1.03
CA ILE A 260 6.57 -2.06 -0.03
C ILE A 260 6.07 -3.29 -0.79
N HIS A 261 6.48 -4.46 -0.34
CA HIS A 261 6.02 -5.74 -0.87
C HIS A 261 4.48 -5.81 -0.86
N PRO A 262 3.82 -6.30 -1.93
CA PRO A 262 2.35 -6.34 -2.03
C PRO A 262 1.66 -6.93 -0.78
N ASP A 263 2.22 -8.03 -0.26
CA ASP A 263 1.97 -8.71 1.04
C ASP A 263 1.66 -7.81 2.23
N TYR A 264 2.35 -6.67 2.23
CA TYR A 264 2.58 -5.82 3.38
C TYR A 264 2.07 -4.38 3.14
N ARG A 265 1.48 -4.12 1.96
CA ARG A 265 0.84 -2.83 1.65
C ARG A 265 -0.45 -2.66 2.46
N GLY A 266 -0.78 -1.41 2.78
CA GLY A 266 -1.98 -1.09 3.57
C GLY A 266 -1.84 -1.34 5.08
N ASP A 267 -0.79 -2.01 5.51
CA ASP A 267 -0.46 -2.31 6.92
C ASP A 267 0.49 -1.28 7.53
N GLY A 268 0.41 -0.01 7.08
CA GLY A 268 1.17 1.12 7.61
C GLY A 268 2.70 1.06 7.48
N LEU A 269 3.25 -0.02 6.93
CA LEU A 269 4.70 -0.16 6.70
C LEU A 269 5.25 0.92 5.76
N GLY A 270 4.45 1.40 4.80
CA GLY A 270 4.82 2.55 3.98
C GLY A 270 5.02 3.85 4.78
N VAL A 271 4.17 4.12 5.78
CA VAL A 271 4.30 5.28 6.67
C VAL A 271 5.55 5.11 7.55
N LEU A 272 5.78 3.90 8.09
CA LEU A 272 6.96 3.58 8.88
C LEU A 272 8.23 3.74 8.06
N ALA A 273 8.26 3.25 6.81
CA ALA A 273 9.39 3.38 5.90
C ALA A 273 9.77 4.84 5.66
N VAL A 274 8.78 5.70 5.40
CA VAL A 274 8.99 7.14 5.22
C VAL A 274 9.53 7.78 6.50
N ARG A 275 8.98 7.46 7.68
CA ARG A 275 9.47 7.97 8.97
C ARG A 275 10.90 7.51 9.27
N ALA A 276 11.20 6.23 9.03
CA ALA A 276 12.55 5.69 9.19
C ALA A 276 13.56 6.37 8.25
N ALA A 277 13.15 6.68 7.02
CA ALA A 277 13.97 7.44 6.08
C ALA A 277 14.18 8.89 6.51
N ILE A 278 13.18 9.55 7.10
CA ILE A 278 13.33 10.89 7.69
C ILE A 278 14.39 10.88 8.80
N ASP A 279 14.32 9.91 9.71
CA ASP A 279 15.30 9.77 10.80
C ASP A 279 16.71 9.53 10.26
N TRP A 280 16.82 8.65 9.26
CA TRP A 280 18.08 8.38 8.57
C TRP A 280 18.64 9.63 7.87
N ILE A 281 17.81 10.39 7.15
CA ILE A 281 18.18 11.67 6.52
C ILE A 281 18.65 12.67 7.56
N ARG A 282 17.94 12.79 8.68
CA ARG A 282 18.28 13.73 9.75
C ARG A 282 19.63 13.40 10.40
N GLU A 283 19.85 12.13 10.72
CA GLU A 283 21.05 11.66 11.41
C GLU A 283 22.27 11.62 10.49
N ARG A 284 22.11 11.08 9.28
CA ARG A 284 23.22 10.77 8.37
C ARG A 284 23.39 11.78 7.24
N ARG A 285 22.46 12.73 7.09
CA ARG A 285 22.47 13.77 6.04
C ARG A 285 22.53 13.18 4.64
N VAL A 286 21.93 12.00 4.46
CA VAL A 286 21.87 11.33 3.15
C VAL A 286 21.08 12.17 2.15
N PRO A 287 21.41 12.12 0.84
CA PRO A 287 22.33 11.15 0.24
C PRO A 287 23.82 11.47 0.33
N GLU A 288 24.21 12.75 0.35
CA GLU A 288 25.61 13.17 0.19
C GLU A 288 26.40 13.13 1.49
N MET A 289 25.74 13.10 2.64
CA MET A 289 26.36 13.10 3.98
C MET A 289 27.28 14.31 4.21
N LYS A 290 26.86 15.52 3.82
CA LYS A 290 27.63 16.77 3.96
C LYS A 290 26.86 17.79 4.79
N ARG A 291 26.26 18.77 4.11
CA ARG A 291 25.46 19.82 4.74
C ARG A 291 24.23 19.27 5.47
N ARG A 292 23.92 19.90 6.60
CA ARG A 292 22.71 19.61 7.38
C ARG A 292 21.46 19.82 6.52
N LYS A 293 20.50 18.91 6.66
CA LYS A 293 19.25 18.92 5.88
C LYS A 293 18.17 19.73 6.60
N HIS A 294 17.58 20.69 5.90
CA HIS A 294 16.47 21.52 6.39
C HIS A 294 15.10 20.95 6.02
N LEU A 295 15.01 20.25 4.88
CA LEU A 295 13.77 19.72 4.32
C LEU A 295 13.99 18.33 3.73
N VAL A 296 12.92 17.54 3.73
CA VAL A 296 12.77 16.38 2.85
C VAL A 296 11.64 16.66 1.87
N GLU A 297 11.87 16.47 0.57
CA GLU A 297 10.84 16.61 -0.46
C GLU A 297 10.45 15.24 -1.06
N THR A 298 9.25 15.14 -1.60
CA THR A 298 8.82 14.01 -2.43
C THR A 298 7.93 14.52 -3.56
N ILE A 299 8.01 13.86 -4.72
CA ILE A 299 7.15 14.13 -5.87
C ILE A 299 6.42 12.83 -6.18
N ALA A 300 5.14 12.76 -5.83
CA ALA A 300 4.40 11.50 -5.82
C ALA A 300 2.98 11.68 -6.36
N GLN A 301 2.71 11.15 -7.56
CA GLN A 301 1.34 11.11 -8.11
C GLN A 301 0.40 10.26 -7.25
N MET A 302 0.90 9.15 -6.70
CA MET A 302 0.10 8.26 -5.84
C MET A 302 -0.37 8.94 -4.55
N ALA A 303 0.27 10.03 -4.11
CA ALA A 303 -0.13 10.75 -2.90
C ALA A 303 -1.53 11.39 -3.02
N ARG A 304 -2.06 11.54 -4.25
CA ARG A 304 -3.45 11.97 -4.49
C ARG A 304 -4.48 10.95 -4.05
N TYR A 305 -4.11 9.68 -4.09
CA TYR A 305 -5.02 8.54 -3.86
C TYR A 305 -4.77 7.85 -2.52
N ASN A 306 -3.66 8.19 -1.85
CA ASN A 306 -3.28 7.59 -0.58
C ASN A 306 -2.52 8.59 0.31
N PRO A 307 -3.01 8.90 1.52
CA PRO A 307 -2.43 9.91 2.40
C PRO A 307 -1.18 9.42 3.16
N PHE A 308 -0.48 8.37 2.73
CA PHE A 308 0.60 7.80 3.56
C PHE A 308 1.76 8.77 3.80
N PHE A 309 2.10 9.64 2.84
CA PHE A 309 3.09 10.71 3.06
C PHE A 309 2.58 11.73 4.09
N GLU A 310 1.31 12.14 4.00
CA GLU A 310 0.70 13.06 4.97
C GLU A 310 0.60 12.45 6.37
N LYS A 311 0.26 11.16 6.48
CA LYS A 311 0.31 10.39 7.74
C LYS A 311 1.73 10.28 8.30
N ALA A 312 2.75 10.36 7.44
CA ALA A 312 4.15 10.46 7.86
C ALA A 312 4.57 11.90 8.24
N GLY A 313 3.69 12.89 8.05
CA GLY A 313 3.89 14.29 8.41
C GLY A 313 4.32 15.19 7.25
N PHE A 314 4.27 14.71 6.00
CA PHE A 314 4.52 15.57 4.84
C PHE A 314 3.35 16.53 4.60
N ILE A 315 3.68 17.72 4.12
CA ILE A 315 2.77 18.82 3.85
C ILE A 315 2.77 19.08 2.34
N PHE A 316 1.60 19.05 1.71
CA PHE A 316 1.46 19.38 0.30
C PHE A 316 1.55 20.88 0.08
N LEU A 317 2.39 21.33 -0.86
CA LEU A 317 2.55 22.76 -1.14
C LEU A 317 2.12 23.16 -2.55
N TRP A 318 2.41 22.35 -3.57
CA TRP A 318 2.03 22.65 -4.95
C TRP A 318 2.17 21.44 -5.86
N GLU A 319 1.71 21.60 -7.10
CA GLU A 319 1.95 20.67 -8.19
C GLU A 319 3.05 21.20 -9.12
N THR A 320 3.86 20.30 -9.68
CA THR A 320 4.79 20.66 -10.76
C THR A 320 4.04 21.18 -11.99
N ALA A 321 4.74 21.80 -12.94
CA ALA A 321 4.18 22.22 -14.23
C ALA A 321 3.43 21.07 -14.96
N SER A 322 3.89 19.83 -14.76
CA SER A 322 3.29 18.60 -15.28
C SER A 322 2.18 18.01 -14.40
N GLY A 323 1.71 18.73 -13.38
CA GLY A 323 0.62 18.29 -12.50
C GLY A 323 1.01 17.17 -11.54
N ARG A 324 2.28 17.06 -11.12
CA ARG A 324 2.71 16.08 -10.11
C ARG A 324 2.74 16.74 -8.73
N PRO A 325 2.05 16.19 -7.71
CA PRO A 325 2.08 16.74 -6.37
C PRO A 325 3.47 16.74 -5.77
N VAL A 326 3.79 17.82 -5.07
CA VAL A 326 5.04 18.00 -4.34
C VAL A 326 4.71 18.21 -2.87
N LEU A 327 5.27 17.34 -2.03
CA LEU A 327 5.09 17.40 -0.58
C LEU A 327 6.43 17.56 0.12
N TYR A 328 6.40 18.23 1.27
CA TYR A 328 7.58 18.59 2.05
C TYR A 328 7.44 18.18 3.51
N TYR A 329 8.52 17.69 4.10
CA TYR A 329 8.65 17.45 5.53
C TYR A 329 9.75 18.37 6.10
N PRO A 330 9.43 19.27 7.04
CA PRO A 330 10.41 20.16 7.66
C PRO A 330 11.24 19.45 8.73
N LEU A 331 12.57 19.49 8.57
CA LEU A 331 13.53 18.94 9.55
C LEU A 331 13.99 19.99 10.58
N THR A 332 13.81 21.27 10.29
CA THR A 332 14.28 22.40 11.11
C THR A 332 13.19 23.45 11.28
N GLU A 333 13.29 24.28 12.32
CA GLU A 333 12.28 25.33 12.60
C GLU A 333 12.17 26.34 11.47
N ILE A 334 13.29 26.81 10.94
CA ILE A 334 13.34 27.72 9.78
C ILE A 334 12.54 27.15 8.58
N ALA A 335 12.59 25.84 8.37
CA ALA A 335 11.82 25.18 7.31
C ALA A 335 10.32 25.15 7.62
N ARG A 336 9.93 24.94 8.89
CA ARG A 336 8.53 24.99 9.33
C ARG A 336 7.95 26.39 9.15
N GLU A 337 8.65 27.42 9.58
CA GLU A 337 8.26 28.82 9.44
C GLU A 337 8.07 29.21 7.98
N LYS A 338 9.00 28.84 7.10
CA LYS A 338 8.89 29.09 5.66
C LYS A 338 7.68 28.41 5.04
N ILE A 339 7.41 27.15 5.41
CA ILE A 339 6.20 26.43 4.96
C ILE A 339 4.93 27.11 5.46
N ALA A 340 4.87 27.45 6.76
CA ALA A 340 3.71 28.07 7.37
C ALA A 340 3.41 29.45 6.74
N LYS A 341 4.44 30.27 6.54
CA LYS A 341 4.35 31.55 5.83
C LYS A 341 3.78 31.35 4.42
N PHE A 342 4.34 30.41 3.67
CA PHE A 342 3.89 30.11 2.31
C PHE A 342 2.42 29.66 2.27
N LEU A 343 1.98 28.76 3.15
CA LEU A 343 0.58 28.31 3.23
C LEU A 343 -0.39 29.46 3.58
N LYS A 344 0.08 30.50 4.28
CA LYS A 344 -0.74 31.66 4.66
C LYS A 344 -0.83 32.71 3.54
N GLU A 345 0.29 32.99 2.87
CA GLU A 345 0.42 34.10 1.92
C GLU A 345 0.11 33.71 0.47
N ASP A 346 0.40 32.47 0.07
CA ASP A 346 0.23 32.03 -1.31
C ASP A 346 -1.25 31.72 -1.64
N PRO A 347 -1.85 32.40 -2.64
CA PRO A 347 -3.29 32.22 -2.95
C PRO A 347 -3.67 30.79 -3.34
N TYR A 348 -2.78 30.06 -4.00
CA TYR A 348 -3.00 28.66 -4.36
C TYR A 348 -2.88 27.76 -3.13
N ALA A 349 -1.82 27.94 -2.35
CA ALA A 349 -1.53 27.08 -1.20
C ALA A 349 -2.57 27.21 -0.08
N LYS A 350 -3.09 28.43 0.12
CA LYS A 350 -4.14 28.73 1.09
C LYS A 350 -5.42 27.92 0.88
N LYS A 351 -5.79 27.63 -0.38
CA LYS A 351 -7.02 26.87 -0.71
C LYS A 351 -6.98 25.43 -0.22
N HIS A 352 -5.82 24.78 -0.30
CA HIS A 352 -5.68 23.38 0.12
C HIS A 352 -5.14 23.22 1.55
N GLY A 353 -4.53 24.26 2.12
CA GLY A 353 -4.13 24.31 3.54
C GLY A 353 -3.14 23.22 3.92
N GLY A 354 -2.21 22.88 3.02
CA GLY A 354 -1.23 21.82 3.26
C GLY A 354 -1.70 20.39 3.01
N LYS A 355 -2.98 20.17 2.65
CA LYS A 355 -3.57 18.84 2.43
C LYS A 355 -3.83 18.55 0.96
N LEU A 356 -3.28 17.46 0.46
CA LEU A 356 -3.51 16.93 -0.88
C LEU A 356 -4.66 15.93 -0.91
N TYR A 357 -4.56 14.88 -0.09
CA TYR A 357 -5.54 13.80 -0.13
C TYR A 357 -6.80 14.24 0.61
N ARG A 358 -7.93 14.11 -0.08
CA ARG A 358 -9.26 14.25 0.49
C ARG A 358 -10.06 13.04 0.04
N SER A 359 -10.60 12.30 0.99
CA SER A 359 -11.51 11.20 0.70
C SER A 359 -12.69 11.74 -0.10
N ARG A 360 -13.00 11.09 -1.23
CA ARG A 360 -14.14 11.44 -2.08
C ARG A 360 -15.26 10.42 -1.98
N TYR A 361 -15.01 9.25 -1.38
CA TYR A 361 -16.05 8.26 -1.10
C TYR A 361 -17.23 8.90 -0.34
N GLY A 362 -16.91 9.68 0.70
CA GLY A 362 -17.87 10.49 1.45
C GLY A 362 -18.72 9.68 2.43
N LYS A 363 -19.86 10.27 2.82
CA LYS A 363 -20.90 9.61 3.61
C LYS A 363 -22.03 9.15 2.70
N VAL A 364 -22.73 8.10 3.10
CA VAL A 364 -23.96 7.65 2.48
C VAL A 364 -25.18 8.20 3.21
N GLU A 365 -26.32 8.23 2.54
CA GLU A 365 -27.60 8.53 3.19
C GLU A 365 -27.95 7.41 4.17
N VAL A 366 -27.96 7.72 5.46
CA VAL A 366 -28.24 6.73 6.51
C VAL A 366 -29.69 6.26 6.41
N ILE A 367 -29.95 4.97 6.65
CA ILE A 367 -31.32 4.46 6.71
C ILE A 367 -32.13 5.21 7.78
N ALA A 368 -33.36 5.60 7.44
CA ALA A 368 -34.17 6.47 8.30
C ALA A 368 -34.68 5.76 9.57
N GLU A 369 -34.92 4.45 9.46
CA GLU A 369 -35.53 3.63 10.51
C GLU A 369 -34.72 2.33 10.68
N PRO A 370 -34.89 1.60 11.80
CA PRO A 370 -34.30 0.27 11.96
C PRO A 370 -34.89 -0.76 10.99
N ILE A 371 -34.12 -1.79 10.65
CA ILE A 371 -34.67 -3.01 10.05
C ILE A 371 -35.24 -3.87 11.18
N VAL A 372 -36.50 -4.27 11.09
CA VAL A 372 -37.21 -4.99 12.16
C VAL A 372 -37.78 -6.30 11.62
N LEU A 373 -37.40 -7.41 12.24
CA LEU A 373 -37.98 -8.73 12.04
C LEU A 373 -38.92 -9.01 13.22
N SER A 374 -40.19 -9.29 12.93
CA SER A 374 -41.24 -9.55 13.93
C SER A 374 -41.83 -10.95 13.72
N ASP A 375 -41.68 -11.82 14.72
CA ASP A 375 -42.18 -13.19 14.73
C ASP A 375 -41.79 -14.04 13.51
N VAL A 376 -40.58 -13.82 12.96
CA VAL A 376 -40.18 -14.40 11.68
C VAL A 376 -39.87 -15.89 11.81
N THR A 377 -40.57 -16.70 11.02
CA THR A 377 -40.36 -18.14 10.93
C THR A 377 -40.12 -18.56 9.48
N LYS A 378 -39.16 -19.46 9.27
CA LYS A 378 -38.82 -19.96 7.93
C LYS A 378 -38.79 -21.49 7.87
N THR A 379 -39.74 -22.04 7.12
CA THR A 379 -39.85 -23.48 6.85
C THR A 379 -39.58 -23.78 5.38
N TYR A 380 -38.70 -24.73 5.13
CA TYR A 380 -38.50 -25.31 3.80
C TYR A 380 -39.28 -26.61 3.70
N ARG A 381 -40.04 -26.75 2.60
CA ARG A 381 -40.79 -27.96 2.28
C ARG A 381 -40.20 -28.56 1.01
N ASN A 382 -39.56 -29.71 1.14
CA ASN A 382 -39.05 -30.48 0.01
C ASN A 382 -39.91 -31.73 -0.20
N LEU A 383 -40.36 -31.94 -1.43
CA LEU A 383 -40.96 -33.19 -1.86
C LEU A 383 -39.85 -34.11 -2.35
N LEU A 384 -39.56 -35.18 -1.61
CA LEU A 384 -38.66 -36.22 -2.07
C LEU A 384 -39.47 -37.14 -2.99
N ASP A 385 -39.19 -37.08 -4.29
CA ASP A 385 -39.85 -37.89 -5.31
C ASP A 385 -38.84 -38.79 -5.99
N ILE A 386 -38.90 -40.09 -5.67
CA ILE A 386 -37.99 -41.10 -6.20
C ILE A 386 -38.34 -41.54 -7.63
N SER A 387 -39.49 -41.13 -8.16
CA SER A 387 -39.97 -41.54 -9.50
C SER A 387 -39.05 -41.14 -10.65
N ARG A 388 -38.18 -40.15 -10.44
CA ARG A 388 -37.21 -39.65 -11.43
C ARG A 388 -35.88 -40.42 -11.43
N LEU A 389 -35.68 -41.35 -10.49
CA LEU A 389 -34.47 -42.17 -10.40
C LEU A 389 -34.64 -43.47 -11.19
N SER A 390 -33.55 -44.12 -11.59
CA SER A 390 -33.64 -45.45 -12.22
C SER A 390 -34.22 -46.49 -11.27
N GLU A 391 -34.86 -47.55 -11.78
CA GLU A 391 -35.48 -48.61 -10.96
C GLU A 391 -34.52 -49.17 -9.90
N LYS A 392 -33.27 -49.47 -10.28
CA LYS A 392 -32.26 -49.95 -9.33
C LYS A 392 -32.02 -48.98 -8.16
N LEU A 393 -32.03 -47.66 -8.40
CA LEU A 393 -31.87 -46.67 -7.34
C LEU A 393 -33.15 -46.47 -6.52
N GLN A 394 -34.32 -46.61 -7.16
CA GLN A 394 -35.60 -46.61 -6.46
C GLN A 394 -35.70 -47.79 -5.49
N ASP A 395 -35.29 -48.99 -5.91
CA ASP A 395 -35.32 -50.19 -5.08
C ASP A 395 -34.36 -50.10 -3.91
N VAL A 396 -33.16 -49.54 -4.11
CA VAL A 396 -32.22 -49.23 -3.03
C VAL A 396 -32.85 -48.25 -2.04
N LEU A 397 -33.45 -47.14 -2.50
CA LEU A 397 -34.07 -46.15 -1.61
C LEU A 397 -35.30 -46.70 -0.88
N ARG A 398 -36.12 -47.53 -1.53
CA ARG A 398 -37.24 -48.26 -0.91
C ARG A 398 -36.74 -49.24 0.15
N ALA A 399 -35.61 -49.92 -0.07
CA ALA A 399 -35.00 -50.80 0.93
C ALA A 399 -34.54 -50.05 2.20
N PHE A 400 -34.26 -48.74 2.09
CA PHE A 400 -34.02 -47.85 3.24
C PHE A 400 -35.28 -47.12 3.73
N GLY A 401 -36.47 -47.52 3.29
CA GLY A 401 -37.76 -46.94 3.71
C GLY A 401 -38.03 -45.52 3.16
N VAL A 402 -37.33 -45.11 2.11
CA VAL A 402 -37.49 -43.79 1.50
C VAL A 402 -38.52 -43.86 0.38
N GLU A 403 -39.78 -43.61 0.72
CA GLU A 403 -40.88 -43.39 -0.23
C GLU A 403 -41.13 -41.90 -0.49
N LYS A 404 -42.13 -41.57 -1.33
CA LYS A 404 -42.54 -40.19 -1.62
C LYS A 404 -42.92 -39.47 -0.33
N ARG A 405 -42.01 -38.65 0.20
CA ARG A 405 -42.15 -37.99 1.51
C ARG A 405 -42.02 -36.48 1.36
N ILE A 406 -42.91 -35.76 2.02
CA ILE A 406 -42.77 -34.33 2.23
C ILE A 406 -41.90 -34.13 3.47
N ILE A 407 -40.73 -33.54 3.29
CA ILE A 407 -39.84 -33.15 4.38
C ILE A 407 -40.05 -31.65 4.61
N GLU A 408 -40.66 -31.30 5.73
CA GLU A 408 -40.72 -29.93 6.23
C GLU A 408 -39.64 -29.74 7.30
N LYS A 409 -38.69 -28.85 7.03
CA LYS A 409 -37.63 -28.48 7.95
C LYS A 409 -37.72 -26.99 8.23
N THR A 410 -38.05 -26.65 9.47
CA THR A 410 -37.98 -25.27 9.93
C THR A 410 -36.55 -24.93 10.30
N VAL A 411 -36.06 -23.83 9.73
CA VAL A 411 -34.67 -23.38 9.84
C VAL A 411 -34.54 -22.20 10.80
N LEU A 412 -35.60 -21.40 10.93
CA LEU A 412 -35.70 -20.28 11.87
C LEU A 412 -37.12 -20.28 12.47
N HIS A 413 -37.23 -20.10 13.78
CA HIS A 413 -38.48 -20.07 14.54
C HIS A 413 -38.56 -18.79 15.38
N HIS A 414 -39.66 -18.06 15.26
CA HIS A 414 -40.01 -16.91 16.12
C HIS A 414 -38.89 -15.88 16.29
N VAL A 415 -38.20 -15.54 15.20
CA VAL A 415 -37.07 -14.62 15.22
C VAL A 415 -37.56 -13.18 15.36
N ASN A 416 -37.13 -12.53 16.44
CA ASN A 416 -37.34 -11.11 16.68
C ASN A 416 -35.97 -10.42 16.70
N LEU A 417 -35.74 -9.47 15.79
CA LEU A 417 -34.46 -8.79 15.62
C LEU A 417 -34.66 -7.36 15.15
N THR A 418 -33.96 -6.42 15.78
CA THR A 418 -33.90 -5.03 15.34
C THR A 418 -32.46 -4.65 15.02
N ILE A 419 -32.23 -4.09 13.83
CA ILE A 419 -30.92 -3.61 13.38
C ILE A 419 -31.02 -2.10 13.21
N LYS A 420 -30.29 -1.34 14.04
CA LYS A 420 -30.35 0.12 14.05
C LYS A 420 -29.48 0.71 12.92
N PRO A 421 -29.77 1.95 12.48
CA PRO A 421 -28.93 2.61 11.50
C PRO A 421 -27.46 2.69 11.94
N LYS A 422 -26.52 2.44 11.01
CA LYS A 422 -25.06 2.42 11.20
C LYS A 422 -24.51 1.29 12.08
N GLU A 423 -25.35 0.34 12.51
CA GLU A 423 -24.86 -0.84 13.23
C GLU A 423 -24.06 -1.75 12.30
N ILE A 424 -22.97 -2.31 12.82
CA ILE A 424 -22.32 -3.49 12.27
C ILE A 424 -22.81 -4.71 13.04
N VAL A 425 -23.56 -5.57 12.38
CA VAL A 425 -24.15 -6.79 12.92
C VAL A 425 -23.39 -8.00 12.37
N ALA A 426 -22.87 -8.83 13.28
CA ALA A 426 -22.27 -10.11 12.92
C ALA A 426 -23.25 -11.27 13.19
N VAL A 427 -23.57 -12.06 12.18
CA VAL A 427 -24.40 -13.25 12.27
C VAL A 427 -23.49 -14.47 12.37
N VAL A 428 -23.49 -15.13 13.52
CA VAL A 428 -22.55 -16.22 13.87
C VAL A 428 -23.33 -17.50 14.12
N GLY A 429 -22.77 -18.64 13.71
CA GLY A 429 -23.42 -19.94 13.88
C GLY A 429 -22.72 -21.02 13.07
N VAL A 430 -22.96 -22.29 13.41
CA VAL A 430 -22.40 -23.43 12.68
C VAL A 430 -22.88 -23.47 11.22
N SER A 431 -22.20 -24.24 10.38
CA SER A 431 -22.67 -24.45 9.01
C SER A 431 -24.07 -25.08 9.01
N GLY A 432 -24.95 -24.63 8.12
CA GLY A 432 -26.34 -25.08 8.06
C GLY A 432 -27.26 -24.57 9.18
N ALA A 433 -26.79 -23.68 10.06
CA ALA A 433 -27.60 -23.15 11.17
C ALA A 433 -28.75 -22.22 10.75
N GLY A 434 -28.73 -21.69 9.52
CA GLY A 434 -29.73 -20.74 9.02
C GLY A 434 -29.25 -19.31 8.82
N LYS A 435 -27.93 -19.03 8.92
CA LYS A 435 -27.35 -17.69 8.70
C LYS A 435 -27.73 -17.11 7.33
N THR A 436 -27.42 -17.81 6.24
CA THR A 436 -27.77 -17.41 4.87
C THR A 436 -29.28 -17.25 4.72
N THR A 437 -30.09 -18.10 5.35
CA THR A 437 -31.55 -17.97 5.34
C THR A 437 -32.02 -16.67 6.00
N LEU A 438 -31.42 -16.27 7.14
CA LEU A 438 -31.70 -14.98 7.76
C LEU A 438 -31.36 -13.81 6.82
N LEU A 439 -30.16 -13.84 6.22
CA LEU A 439 -29.73 -12.81 5.27
C LEU A 439 -30.62 -12.73 4.03
N ARG A 440 -31.02 -13.88 3.45
CA ARG A 440 -31.97 -13.95 2.32
C ARG A 440 -33.29 -13.26 2.64
N MET A 441 -33.85 -13.46 3.84
CA MET A 441 -35.14 -12.86 4.17
C MET A 441 -35.06 -11.34 4.30
N ILE A 442 -33.97 -10.82 4.90
CA ILE A 442 -33.73 -9.37 4.95
C ILE A 442 -33.54 -8.80 3.54
N ALA A 443 -32.76 -9.48 2.71
CA ALA A 443 -32.55 -9.10 1.31
C ALA A 443 -33.85 -9.13 0.49
N GLY A 444 -34.68 -10.15 0.70
CA GLY A 444 -35.98 -10.32 0.06
C GLY A 444 -36.93 -9.17 0.35
N ALA A 445 -37.00 -8.74 1.61
CA ALA A 445 -37.79 -7.58 2.01
C ALA A 445 -37.26 -6.28 1.38
N ALA A 446 -35.93 -6.07 1.39
CA ALA A 446 -35.28 -4.89 0.83
C ALA A 446 -35.42 -4.77 -0.69
N LEU A 447 -35.26 -5.88 -1.42
CA LEU A 447 -35.31 -5.94 -2.89
C LEU A 447 -36.69 -6.30 -3.43
N LYS A 448 -37.68 -6.52 -2.57
CA LYS A 448 -39.05 -6.94 -2.90
C LYS A 448 -39.10 -8.22 -3.76
N LEU A 449 -38.30 -9.21 -3.39
CA LEU A 449 -38.22 -10.50 -4.11
C LEU A 449 -39.45 -11.36 -3.83
N THR A 450 -39.92 -12.07 -4.86
CA THR A 450 -41.13 -12.92 -4.79
C THR A 450 -40.82 -14.42 -4.61
N ASP A 451 -39.58 -14.84 -4.81
CA ASP A 451 -39.17 -16.24 -4.63
C ASP A 451 -39.31 -16.64 -3.16
N LYS A 452 -39.99 -17.77 -2.93
CA LYS A 452 -40.30 -18.28 -1.59
C LYS A 452 -39.05 -18.38 -0.71
N ARG A 453 -37.85 -18.61 -1.23
CA ARG A 453 -36.61 -18.71 -0.43
C ARG A 453 -36.22 -17.41 0.27
N TYR A 454 -36.69 -16.27 -0.22
CA TYR A 454 -36.39 -14.92 0.27
C TYR A 454 -37.51 -14.31 1.13
N ILE A 455 -38.63 -15.00 1.29
CA ILE A 455 -39.79 -14.51 2.03
C ILE A 455 -39.97 -15.36 3.30
N PRO A 456 -40.30 -14.76 4.45
CA PRO A 456 -40.68 -15.54 5.63
C PRO A 456 -41.89 -16.45 5.35
N SER A 457 -41.94 -17.61 6.02
CA SER A 457 -43.14 -18.47 5.99
C SER A 457 -44.25 -17.91 6.90
N ARG A 458 -43.86 -17.19 7.95
CA ARG A 458 -44.73 -16.47 8.90
C ARG A 458 -43.94 -15.30 9.50
N GLY A 459 -44.66 -14.26 9.93
CA GLY A 459 -44.08 -13.03 10.47
C GLY A 459 -43.80 -12.01 9.38
N GLU A 460 -43.23 -10.88 9.76
CA GLU A 460 -42.98 -9.75 8.87
C GLU A 460 -41.57 -9.19 9.04
N ILE A 461 -41.05 -8.60 7.96
CA ILE A 461 -39.76 -7.91 7.94
C ILE A 461 -39.98 -6.51 7.40
N ASN A 462 -39.86 -5.53 8.28
CA ASN A 462 -39.99 -4.12 7.96
C ASN A 462 -38.62 -3.53 7.65
N VAL A 463 -38.50 -2.93 6.47
CA VAL A 463 -37.29 -2.26 5.99
C VAL A 463 -37.60 -0.80 5.67
N PRO A 464 -36.64 0.13 5.90
CA PRO A 464 -36.84 1.55 5.60
C PRO A 464 -37.05 1.81 4.10
N LYS A 465 -37.87 2.82 3.77
CA LYS A 465 -38.14 3.17 2.36
C LYS A 465 -36.91 3.67 1.60
N ASN A 466 -35.96 4.32 2.28
CA ASN A 466 -34.72 4.82 1.69
C ASN A 466 -33.60 3.77 1.65
N ILE A 467 -33.93 2.48 1.78
CA ILE A 467 -32.94 1.41 1.73
C ILE A 467 -32.27 1.32 0.34
N LYS A 468 -30.94 1.39 0.34
CA LYS A 468 -30.07 1.13 -0.80
C LYS A 468 -29.16 -0.03 -0.44
N LEU A 469 -29.59 -1.22 -0.82
CA LEU A 469 -28.92 -2.47 -0.49
C LEU A 469 -27.86 -2.83 -1.54
N SER A 470 -26.67 -3.21 -1.06
CA SER A 470 -25.75 -4.06 -1.82
C SER A 470 -25.57 -5.37 -1.07
N ILE A 471 -25.51 -6.47 -1.81
CA ILE A 471 -25.52 -7.81 -1.23
C ILE A 471 -24.51 -8.75 -1.89
N LEU A 472 -23.90 -9.61 -1.07
CA LEU A 472 -23.10 -10.75 -1.50
C LEU A 472 -23.60 -12.03 -0.82
N LEU A 473 -24.34 -12.85 -1.57
CA LEU A 473 -24.69 -14.23 -1.25
C LEU A 473 -24.05 -15.15 -2.30
N PRO A 474 -22.98 -15.88 -1.97
CA PRO A 474 -22.25 -16.71 -2.93
C PRO A 474 -23.13 -17.67 -3.73
N GLY A 475 -23.03 -17.60 -5.06
CA GLY A 475 -23.81 -18.42 -5.99
C GLY A 475 -25.28 -18.01 -6.17
N GLU A 476 -25.74 -16.93 -5.54
CA GLU A 476 -27.13 -16.47 -5.62
C GLU A 476 -27.26 -15.00 -6.01
N LEU A 477 -26.72 -14.11 -5.18
CA LEU A 477 -26.78 -12.66 -5.38
C LEU A 477 -25.37 -12.11 -5.22
N GLU A 478 -24.65 -11.99 -6.33
CA GLU A 478 -23.29 -11.49 -6.36
C GLU A 478 -23.12 -10.42 -7.44
N PRO A 479 -22.16 -9.49 -7.27
CA PRO A 479 -21.78 -8.60 -8.35
C PRO A 479 -21.31 -9.38 -9.58
N THR A 480 -21.82 -9.00 -10.75
CA THR A 480 -21.37 -9.51 -12.05
C THR A 480 -20.19 -8.70 -12.55
N PHE A 481 -19.24 -9.36 -13.19
CA PHE A 481 -18.08 -8.73 -13.82
C PHE A 481 -18.03 -9.18 -15.28
N GLY A 482 -17.77 -8.24 -16.19
CA GLY A 482 -17.56 -8.55 -17.59
C GLY A 482 -16.07 -8.75 -17.92
N ASP A 483 -15.71 -8.35 -19.13
CA ASP A 483 -14.36 -8.42 -19.68
C ASP A 483 -13.52 -7.18 -19.40
N GLU A 484 -14.09 -6.18 -18.72
CA GLU A 484 -13.42 -4.96 -18.29
C GLU A 484 -12.37 -5.23 -17.19
N SER A 485 -11.45 -4.29 -17.01
CA SER A 485 -10.57 -4.29 -15.85
C SER A 485 -11.35 -3.95 -14.58
N ILE A 486 -10.86 -4.39 -13.42
CA ILE A 486 -11.53 -4.05 -12.16
C ILE A 486 -11.54 -2.54 -11.87
N LEU A 487 -10.61 -1.74 -12.41
CA LEU A 487 -10.68 -0.29 -12.23
C LEU A 487 -11.81 0.31 -13.05
N GLU A 488 -11.96 -0.11 -14.31
CA GLU A 488 -13.07 0.29 -15.19
C GLU A 488 -14.41 -0.12 -14.57
N HIS A 489 -14.53 -1.35 -14.09
CA HIS A 489 -15.74 -1.84 -13.41
C HIS A 489 -16.20 -0.93 -12.26
N ILE A 490 -15.26 -0.46 -11.43
CA ILE A 490 -15.58 0.44 -10.31
C ILE A 490 -15.81 1.87 -10.79
N TYR A 491 -15.09 2.31 -11.81
CA TYR A 491 -15.27 3.62 -12.42
C TYR A 491 -16.66 3.76 -13.04
N ASP A 492 -17.14 2.76 -13.78
CA ASP A 492 -18.45 2.78 -14.42
C ASP A 492 -19.60 2.95 -13.40
N LYS A 493 -19.42 2.43 -12.19
CA LYS A 493 -20.37 2.58 -11.08
C LYS A 493 -20.28 3.91 -10.36
N THR A 494 -19.08 4.49 -10.27
CA THR A 494 -18.83 5.66 -9.42
C THR A 494 -18.77 6.98 -10.20
N GLY A 495 -18.40 6.94 -11.48
CA GLY A 495 -18.13 8.10 -12.32
C GLY A 495 -16.94 8.95 -11.86
N ASP A 496 -16.13 8.49 -10.90
CA ASP A 496 -15.00 9.25 -10.33
C ASP A 496 -13.79 8.31 -10.14
N GLU A 497 -12.69 8.61 -10.84
CA GLU A 497 -11.47 7.82 -10.84
C GLU A 497 -10.76 7.84 -9.46
N PHE A 498 -10.89 8.91 -8.69
CA PHE A 498 -10.34 8.99 -7.34
C PHE A 498 -11.12 8.13 -6.37
N VAL A 499 -12.45 8.17 -6.43
CA VAL A 499 -13.33 7.29 -5.63
C VAL A 499 -13.05 5.83 -5.99
N SER A 500 -12.87 5.52 -7.26
CA SER A 500 -12.60 4.15 -7.72
C SER A 500 -11.31 3.59 -7.13
N VAL A 501 -10.21 4.34 -7.24
CA VAL A 501 -8.92 3.94 -6.65
C VAL A 501 -9.01 3.90 -5.12
N GLU A 502 -9.75 4.82 -4.50
CA GLU A 502 -9.99 4.85 -3.06
C GLU A 502 -10.68 3.56 -2.58
N ILE A 503 -11.76 3.13 -3.25
CA ILE A 503 -12.50 1.89 -2.94
C ILE A 503 -11.62 0.64 -3.12
N LEU A 504 -10.82 0.58 -4.20
CA LEU A 504 -9.90 -0.54 -4.41
C LEU A 504 -8.83 -0.60 -3.31
N ASN A 505 -8.24 0.55 -2.94
CA ASN A 505 -7.30 0.66 -1.83
C ASN A 505 -7.91 0.23 -0.49
N MET A 506 -9.16 0.64 -0.25
CA MET A 506 -9.99 0.27 0.88
C MET A 506 -10.22 -1.24 0.96
N CYS A 507 -10.38 -1.93 -0.16
CA CYS A 507 -10.54 -3.38 -0.21
C CYS A 507 -9.20 -4.15 -0.22
N GLY A 508 -8.06 -3.45 -0.19
CA GLY A 508 -6.73 -4.07 -0.22
C GLY A 508 -6.27 -4.48 -1.61
N LEU A 509 -6.87 -3.91 -2.66
CA LEU A 509 -6.44 -4.03 -4.06
C LEU A 509 -5.66 -2.78 -4.49
N SER A 510 -4.67 -2.38 -3.69
CA SER A 510 -3.91 -1.14 -3.92
C SER A 510 -2.75 -1.27 -4.93
N ASP A 511 -2.55 -2.46 -5.49
CA ASP A 511 -1.52 -2.66 -6.52
C ASP A 511 -2.01 -2.15 -7.87
N ALA A 512 -1.19 -1.35 -8.54
CA ALA A 512 -1.52 -0.83 -9.86
C ALA A 512 -1.63 -1.94 -10.92
N VAL A 513 -1.00 -3.10 -10.70
CA VAL A 513 -1.21 -4.29 -11.54
C VAL A 513 -2.68 -4.68 -11.55
N PHE A 514 -3.33 -4.66 -10.38
CA PHE A 514 -4.74 -5.04 -10.28
C PHE A 514 -5.64 -4.07 -11.04
N TYR A 515 -5.30 -2.78 -11.13
CA TYR A 515 -6.14 -1.81 -11.85
C TYR A 515 -6.35 -2.14 -13.33
N ARG A 516 -5.46 -2.93 -13.93
CA ARG A 516 -5.61 -3.41 -15.32
C ARG A 516 -6.05 -4.87 -15.43
N ALA A 517 -6.09 -5.58 -14.31
CA ALA A 517 -6.47 -6.99 -14.29
C ALA A 517 -7.98 -7.12 -14.50
N LYS A 518 -8.36 -8.11 -15.29
CA LYS A 518 -9.75 -8.55 -15.41
C LYS A 518 -10.13 -9.39 -14.21
N PHE A 519 -11.42 -9.46 -13.90
CA PHE A 519 -11.90 -10.30 -12.80
C PHE A 519 -11.48 -11.78 -12.96
N SER A 520 -11.48 -12.31 -14.18
CA SER A 520 -11.07 -13.69 -14.49
C SER A 520 -9.61 -13.99 -14.14
N GLU A 521 -8.72 -13.01 -14.24
CA GLU A 521 -7.27 -13.09 -14.01
C GLU A 521 -6.89 -13.05 -12.52
N LEU A 522 -7.84 -12.71 -11.65
CA LEU A 522 -7.62 -12.59 -10.21
C LEU A 522 -7.63 -13.95 -9.51
N SER A 523 -6.82 -14.08 -8.46
CA SER A 523 -6.91 -15.22 -7.53
C SER A 523 -8.24 -15.21 -6.77
N THR A 524 -8.65 -16.34 -6.20
CA THR A 524 -9.93 -16.45 -5.47
C THR A 524 -10.08 -15.38 -4.38
N GLY A 525 -9.05 -15.15 -3.57
CA GLY A 525 -9.08 -14.11 -2.54
C GLY A 525 -8.99 -12.67 -3.09
N GLN A 526 -8.46 -12.47 -4.29
CA GLN A 526 -8.54 -11.16 -4.98
C GLN A 526 -9.94 -10.93 -5.55
N LYS A 527 -10.60 -11.98 -6.05
CA LYS A 527 -11.99 -11.95 -6.52
C LYS A 527 -12.96 -11.58 -5.40
N GLU A 528 -12.81 -12.15 -4.21
CA GLU A 528 -13.62 -11.75 -3.03
C GLU A 528 -13.48 -10.26 -2.71
N ARG A 529 -12.25 -9.73 -2.72
CA ARG A 529 -12.00 -8.31 -2.49
C ARG A 529 -12.53 -7.42 -3.62
N ALA A 530 -12.50 -7.88 -4.87
CA ALA A 530 -13.07 -7.18 -6.01
C ALA A 530 -14.61 -7.13 -5.92
N LYS A 531 -15.26 -8.23 -5.50
CA LYS A 531 -16.70 -8.24 -5.19
C LYS A 531 -17.03 -7.22 -4.10
N LEU A 532 -16.28 -7.20 -3.00
CA LEU A 532 -16.47 -6.20 -1.94
C LEU A 532 -16.31 -4.76 -2.45
N ALA A 533 -15.30 -4.50 -3.29
CA ALA A 533 -15.10 -3.20 -3.92
C ALA A 533 -16.31 -2.81 -4.79
N SER A 534 -16.82 -3.75 -5.59
CA SER A 534 -17.99 -3.53 -6.45
C SER A 534 -19.25 -3.20 -5.65
N LEU A 535 -19.46 -3.84 -4.49
CA LEU A 535 -20.58 -3.51 -3.59
C LEU A 535 -20.42 -2.11 -2.99
N LEU A 536 -19.22 -1.73 -2.56
CA LEU A 536 -18.97 -0.40 -2.00
C LEU A 536 -19.10 0.71 -3.05
N ALA A 537 -18.82 0.40 -4.33
CA ALA A 537 -18.95 1.32 -5.46
C ALA A 537 -20.39 1.79 -5.68
N GLU A 538 -21.37 0.94 -5.35
CA GLU A 538 -22.79 1.30 -5.36
C GLU A 538 -23.15 2.36 -4.30
N LYS A 539 -22.23 2.71 -3.39
CA LYS A 539 -22.49 3.57 -2.22
C LYS A 539 -23.75 3.14 -1.44
N PRO A 540 -23.84 1.89 -0.97
CA PRO A 540 -25.02 1.40 -0.26
C PRO A 540 -25.12 2.02 1.13
N ASN A 541 -26.34 2.10 1.66
CA ASN A 541 -26.56 2.40 3.08
C ASN A 541 -26.86 1.17 3.94
N VAL A 542 -27.13 0.04 3.29
CA VAL A 542 -27.15 -1.30 3.90
C VAL A 542 -26.29 -2.24 3.06
N LEU A 543 -25.37 -2.95 3.72
CA LEU A 543 -24.48 -3.92 3.08
C LEU A 543 -24.65 -5.29 3.75
N ILE A 544 -25.14 -6.27 2.99
CA ILE A 544 -25.33 -7.66 3.45
C ILE A 544 -24.28 -8.55 2.82
N ILE A 545 -23.59 -9.35 3.62
CA ILE A 545 -22.48 -10.17 3.16
C ILE A 545 -22.49 -11.53 3.84
N ASP A 546 -22.44 -12.61 3.06
CA ASP A 546 -22.25 -13.98 3.56
C ASP A 546 -20.81 -14.46 3.28
N GLU A 547 -20.04 -14.71 4.35
CA GLU A 547 -18.71 -15.34 4.33
C GLU A 547 -17.69 -14.73 3.33
N PHE A 548 -17.57 -13.39 3.21
CA PHE A 548 -16.66 -12.72 2.25
C PHE A 548 -15.16 -12.93 2.42
N THR A 549 -14.74 -13.70 3.43
CA THR A 549 -13.33 -13.99 3.68
C THR A 549 -13.04 -15.48 3.64
N ALA A 550 -13.98 -16.32 3.20
CA ALA A 550 -13.85 -17.78 3.23
C ALA A 550 -12.56 -18.27 2.55
N HIS A 551 -12.11 -17.60 1.48
CA HIS A 551 -10.91 -17.97 0.73
C HIS A 551 -9.67 -17.12 1.05
N LEU A 552 -9.67 -16.36 2.17
CA LEU A 552 -8.53 -15.57 2.62
C LEU A 552 -7.78 -16.26 3.77
N ASP A 553 -6.46 -16.13 3.79
CA ASP A 553 -5.67 -16.45 4.99
C ASP A 553 -6.09 -15.57 6.18
N ALA A 554 -5.81 -16.01 7.40
CA ALA A 554 -6.28 -15.34 8.62
C ALA A 554 -5.82 -13.88 8.72
N LEU A 555 -4.59 -13.55 8.31
CA LEU A 555 -4.08 -12.18 8.36
C LEU A 555 -4.80 -11.29 7.34
N THR A 556 -4.96 -11.77 6.11
CA THR A 556 -5.67 -11.02 5.06
C THR A 556 -7.14 -10.85 5.41
N ALA A 557 -7.82 -11.90 5.90
CA ALA A 557 -9.21 -11.82 6.37
C ALA A 557 -9.37 -10.74 7.43
N ARG A 558 -8.49 -10.73 8.45
CA ARG A 558 -8.48 -9.72 9.51
C ARG A 558 -8.29 -8.30 8.97
N ARG A 559 -7.40 -8.11 8.00
CA ARG A 559 -7.16 -6.79 7.37
C ARG A 559 -8.37 -6.30 6.59
N VAL A 560 -9.00 -7.15 5.78
CA VAL A 560 -10.19 -6.78 4.97
C VAL A 560 -11.36 -6.46 5.90
N ALA A 561 -11.61 -7.30 6.92
CA ALA A 561 -12.63 -7.08 7.93
C ALA A 561 -12.46 -5.75 8.69
N ARG A 562 -11.25 -5.46 9.16
CA ARG A 562 -10.93 -4.19 9.84
C ARG A 562 -11.21 -2.99 8.94
N LYS A 563 -10.79 -3.05 7.67
CA LYS A 563 -11.02 -1.96 6.72
C LYS A 563 -12.51 -1.79 6.41
N LEU A 564 -13.25 -2.88 6.23
CA LEU A 564 -14.71 -2.84 6.06
C LEU A 564 -15.38 -2.12 7.23
N SER A 565 -15.01 -2.46 8.47
CA SER A 565 -15.51 -1.79 9.68
C SER A 565 -15.18 -0.29 9.67
N GLU A 566 -13.94 0.10 9.38
CA GLU A 566 -13.54 1.51 9.28
C GLU A 566 -14.34 2.28 8.23
N ILE A 567 -14.57 1.67 7.06
CA ILE A 567 -15.31 2.30 5.94
C ILE A 567 -16.77 2.46 6.33
N ALA A 568 -17.40 1.39 6.82
CA ALA A 568 -18.80 1.40 7.21
C ALA A 568 -19.09 2.47 8.25
N ARG A 569 -18.25 2.56 9.30
CA ARG A 569 -18.38 3.56 10.36
C ARG A 569 -18.18 4.98 9.86
N LYS A 570 -17.18 5.23 9.01
CA LYS A 570 -16.91 6.56 8.45
C LYS A 570 -18.00 7.03 7.49
N ALA A 571 -18.48 6.12 6.63
CA ALA A 571 -19.49 6.42 5.63
C ALA A 571 -20.91 6.43 6.19
N GLY A 572 -21.16 5.74 7.30
CA GLY A 572 -22.49 5.60 7.91
C GLY A 572 -23.31 4.44 7.34
N ILE A 573 -22.63 3.38 6.86
CA ILE A 573 -23.25 2.18 6.28
C ILE A 573 -23.66 1.23 7.41
N THR A 574 -24.88 0.70 7.33
CA THR A 574 -25.33 -0.41 8.19
C THR A 574 -24.84 -1.72 7.57
N VAL A 575 -24.13 -2.56 8.32
CA VAL A 575 -23.49 -3.77 7.79
C VAL A 575 -24.05 -5.00 8.49
N ILE A 576 -24.41 -6.03 7.72
CA ILE A 576 -24.84 -7.33 8.24
C ILE A 576 -23.95 -8.39 7.61
N VAL A 577 -23.06 -8.99 8.41
CA VAL A 577 -22.07 -9.97 7.93
C VAL A 577 -22.34 -11.30 8.60
N ALA A 578 -22.53 -12.36 7.82
CA ALA A 578 -22.45 -13.72 8.33
C ALA A 578 -21.01 -14.22 8.28
N THR A 579 -20.51 -14.73 9.41
CA THR A 579 -19.21 -15.39 9.48
C THR A 579 -19.12 -16.36 10.65
N ASN A 580 -18.34 -17.42 10.50
CA ASN A 580 -17.92 -18.32 11.59
C ASN A 580 -16.48 -18.10 12.06
N ARG A 581 -15.76 -17.11 11.50
CA ARG A 581 -14.33 -16.88 11.76
C ARG A 581 -14.11 -15.88 12.90
N SER A 582 -13.45 -16.33 13.96
CA SER A 582 -13.15 -15.52 15.15
C SER A 582 -12.32 -14.27 14.83
N GLU A 583 -11.31 -14.40 13.99
CA GLU A 583 -10.39 -13.34 13.61
C GLU A 583 -11.08 -12.23 12.79
N VAL A 584 -12.13 -12.58 12.05
CA VAL A 584 -12.98 -11.65 11.29
C VAL A 584 -13.91 -10.92 12.26
N LEU A 585 -14.55 -11.66 13.17
CA LEU A 585 -15.41 -11.10 14.20
C LEU A 585 -14.66 -10.08 15.08
N ASP A 586 -13.45 -10.43 15.50
CA ASP A 586 -12.57 -9.57 16.29
C ASP A 586 -12.19 -8.30 15.53
N ALA A 587 -11.94 -8.38 14.22
CA ALA A 587 -11.54 -7.24 13.41
C ALA A 587 -12.70 -6.36 12.96
N LEU A 588 -13.89 -6.92 12.77
CA LEU A 588 -15.11 -6.15 12.46
C LEU A 588 -15.54 -5.30 13.65
N VAL A 589 -15.35 -5.82 14.86
CA VAL A 589 -15.83 -5.24 16.12
C VAL A 589 -17.31 -4.89 16.00
N PRO A 590 -18.20 -5.89 15.85
CA PRO A 590 -19.61 -5.65 15.63
C PRO A 590 -20.26 -5.02 16.87
N ASP A 591 -21.19 -4.10 16.63
CA ASP A 591 -22.04 -3.50 17.66
C ASP A 591 -23.05 -4.56 18.21
N LYS A 592 -23.41 -5.54 17.37
CA LYS A 592 -24.35 -6.61 17.72
C LYS A 592 -23.91 -7.95 17.14
N ILE A 593 -23.98 -9.01 17.96
CA ILE A 593 -23.74 -10.39 17.53
C ILE A 593 -25.04 -11.17 17.60
N VAL A 594 -25.42 -11.78 16.48
CA VAL A 594 -26.64 -12.58 16.31
C VAL A 594 -26.22 -14.03 16.15
N TYR A 595 -26.37 -14.82 17.21
CA TYR A 595 -26.12 -16.25 17.15
C TYR A 595 -27.32 -16.97 16.56
N VAL A 596 -27.10 -17.72 15.49
CA VAL A 596 -28.11 -18.53 14.81
C VAL A 596 -27.77 -20.00 15.02
N GLY A 597 -28.71 -20.78 15.54
CA GLY A 597 -28.48 -22.19 15.84
C GLY A 597 -29.76 -22.94 16.23
N TYR A 598 -29.89 -24.18 15.76
CA TYR A 598 -30.99 -25.09 16.10
C TYR A 598 -32.39 -24.47 15.94
N GLY A 599 -32.58 -23.63 14.92
CA GLY A 599 -33.87 -22.97 14.68
C GLY A 599 -34.12 -21.71 15.51
N SER A 600 -33.23 -21.34 16.43
CA SER A 600 -33.36 -20.16 17.28
C SER A 600 -32.33 -19.08 16.96
N VAL A 601 -32.63 -17.84 17.36
CA VAL A 601 -31.73 -16.69 17.26
C VAL A 601 -31.53 -16.06 18.63
N LYS A 602 -30.26 -15.91 19.05
CA LYS A 602 -29.88 -15.24 20.29
C LYS A 602 -29.07 -14.00 19.98
N VAL A 603 -29.50 -12.84 20.48
CA VAL A 603 -28.83 -11.56 20.28
C VAL A 603 -27.96 -11.24 21.49
N ILE A 604 -26.70 -10.85 21.24
CA ILE A 604 -25.80 -10.26 22.23
C ILE A 604 -25.46 -8.86 21.75
N GLU A 605 -25.87 -7.84 22.51
CA GLU A 605 -25.44 -6.46 22.30
C GLU A 605 -24.08 -6.25 22.97
N LYS A 606 -23.07 -5.83 22.21
CA LYS A 606 -21.82 -5.37 22.79
C LYS A 606 -22.00 -3.90 23.15
N LYS A 607 -22.15 -3.60 24.44
CA LYS A 607 -22.09 -2.21 24.93
C LYS A 607 -20.76 -1.59 24.45
N GLN A 608 -20.89 -0.46 23.77
CA GLN A 608 -19.79 0.36 23.27
C GLN A 608 -18.90 0.86 24.41
#